data_AF-A0A3B4ZP41-F1
#
_entry.id   AF-A0A3B4ZP41-F1
#
_cell.length_a   1.000
_cell.length_b   1.000
_cell.length_c   1.000
_cell.angle_alpha   90.00
_cell.angle_beta   90.00
_cell.angle_gamma   90.00
#
_symmetry.space_group_name_H-M   'P 1'
#
loop_
_entity.id
_entity.type
_entity.pdbx_description
1 polymer ?
#
loop_
_entity_poly.entity_id
_entity_poly.type
_entity_poly.pdbx_seq_one_letter_code
_entity_poly.pdbx_strand_id
1 'polypeptide(L)'
;MVESRSCVQREGVYRWFSSLTSAQRAEFLCGLLDLCVPIELRFLGSCLEDLARKDYHSLRDAEIKANNPADLSGLTNITDEVVRSKLLVSLALLGSDNREAAGVLYRTLTHIDTVINNYGLALNDGRTEEQFLLLFTMASNHPAFSFHQKQVLRQQLSQIQDILQLPSATLNLITATSTRPTSAPPTCPATLSAAAGTR
;
A
#
# COMPACT_ATOMS: atom_id res chain seq x y z
N MET A 1 -10.08 -24.97 -34.10
CA MET A 1 -10.39 -24.28 -32.83
C MET A 1 -9.08 -23.93 -32.18
N VAL A 2 -8.82 -22.64 -31.95
CA VAL A 2 -8.16 -22.00 -30.81
C VAL A 2 -7.97 -20.55 -31.27
N GLU A 3 -9.03 -19.75 -31.15
CA GLU A 3 -8.88 -18.30 -31.15
C GLU A 3 -8.49 -17.92 -29.72
N SER A 4 -7.25 -17.46 -29.58
CA SER A 4 -6.70 -16.90 -28.35
C SER A 4 -7.60 -15.77 -27.86
N ARG A 5 -8.36 -16.05 -26.80
CA ARG A 5 -9.14 -15.04 -26.07
C ARG A 5 -8.18 -14.10 -25.34
N SER A 6 -7.80 -12.98 -25.97
CA SER A 6 -7.08 -11.91 -25.27
C SER A 6 -7.36 -10.52 -25.83
N CYS A 7 -8.55 -10.26 -26.37
CA CYS A 7 -8.97 -8.87 -26.60
C CYS A 7 -9.75 -8.40 -25.36
N VAL A 8 -9.03 -8.04 -24.31
CA VAL A 8 -9.63 -7.18 -23.28
C VAL A 8 -9.81 -5.82 -23.95
N GLN A 9 -11.04 -5.43 -24.25
CA GLN A 9 -11.31 -4.13 -24.85
C GLN A 9 -10.88 -3.05 -23.87
N ARG A 10 -9.88 -2.25 -24.25
CA ARG A 10 -9.29 -1.19 -23.42
C ARG A 10 -10.36 -0.27 -22.83
N GLU A 11 -11.35 0.09 -23.62
CA GLU A 11 -12.48 0.92 -23.23
C GLU A 11 -13.35 0.23 -22.17
N GLY A 12 -13.48 -1.09 -22.23
CA GLY A 12 -14.16 -1.90 -21.21
C GLY A 12 -13.42 -1.88 -19.88
N VAL A 13 -12.08 -1.94 -19.90
CA VAL A 13 -11.24 -1.85 -18.69
C VAL A 13 -11.39 -0.49 -18.02
N TYR A 14 -11.35 0.60 -18.79
CA TYR A 14 -11.51 1.94 -18.23
C TYR A 14 -12.90 2.12 -17.63
N ARG A 15 -13.96 1.67 -18.32
CA ARG A 15 -15.33 1.73 -17.77
C ARG A 15 -15.44 0.93 -16.47
N TRP A 16 -14.89 -0.28 -16.43
CA TRP A 16 -14.87 -1.11 -15.23
C TRP A 16 -14.09 -0.43 -14.09
N PHE A 17 -12.87 0.03 -14.35
CA PHE A 17 -12.02 0.69 -13.36
C PHE A 17 -12.68 1.95 -12.78
N SER A 18 -13.38 2.73 -13.61
CA SER A 18 -14.14 3.91 -13.17
C SER A 18 -15.35 3.55 -12.28
N SER A 19 -15.87 2.32 -12.36
CA SER A 19 -16.97 1.86 -11.51
C SER A 19 -16.53 1.34 -10.13
N LEU A 20 -15.22 1.11 -9.93
CA LEU A 20 -14.67 0.64 -8.67
C LEU A 20 -14.68 1.74 -7.60
N THR A 21 -14.74 1.36 -6.33
CA THR A 21 -14.59 2.31 -5.20
C THR A 21 -13.15 2.82 -5.10
N SER A 22 -12.93 3.90 -4.34
CA SER A 22 -11.59 4.45 -4.13
C SER A 22 -10.61 3.43 -3.54
N ALA A 23 -11.06 2.60 -2.60
CA ALA A 23 -10.26 1.53 -2.01
C ALA A 23 -9.85 0.49 -3.06
N GLN A 24 -10.81 0.00 -3.85
CA GLN A 24 -10.57 -0.98 -4.90
C GLN A 24 -9.62 -0.46 -5.99
N ARG A 25 -9.76 0.82 -6.39
CA ARG A 25 -8.84 1.44 -7.36
C ARG A 25 -7.41 1.49 -6.83
N ALA A 26 -7.24 1.90 -5.56
CA ALA A 26 -5.92 1.96 -4.92
C ALA A 26 -5.28 0.57 -4.83
N GLU A 27 -6.03 -0.44 -4.36
CA GLU A 27 -5.58 -1.83 -4.28
C GLU A 27 -5.17 -2.37 -5.67
N PHE A 28 -6.04 -2.17 -6.67
CA PHE A 28 -5.78 -2.63 -8.03
C PHE A 28 -4.54 -1.99 -8.64
N LEU A 29 -4.37 -0.67 -8.47
CA LEU A 29 -3.19 0.05 -8.95
C LEU A 29 -1.91 -0.46 -8.26
N CYS A 30 -1.94 -0.68 -6.94
CA CYS A 30 -0.81 -1.30 -6.23
C CYS A 30 -0.47 -2.68 -6.82
N GLY A 31 -1.49 -3.52 -7.06
CA GLY A 31 -1.30 -4.82 -7.68
C GLY A 31 -0.71 -4.76 -9.09
N LEU A 32 -1.09 -3.78 -9.91
CA LEU A 32 -0.49 -3.56 -11.23
C LEU A 32 0.98 -3.12 -11.12
N LEU A 33 1.28 -2.21 -10.19
CA LEU A 33 2.65 -1.73 -9.97
C LEU A 33 3.58 -2.87 -9.50
N ASP A 34 3.09 -3.80 -8.69
CA ASP A 34 3.87 -4.98 -8.25
C ASP A 34 4.25 -5.92 -9.41
N LEU A 35 3.55 -5.84 -10.56
CA LEU A 35 3.85 -6.62 -11.76
C LEU A 35 4.85 -5.92 -12.71
N CYS A 36 5.13 -4.63 -12.49
CA CYS A 36 6.02 -3.84 -13.34
C CYS A 36 7.50 -4.14 -13.06
N VAL A 37 8.33 -4.01 -14.11
CA VAL A 37 9.80 -4.10 -13.95
C VAL A 37 10.39 -2.75 -13.47
N PRO A 38 11.63 -2.72 -12.91
CA PRO A 38 12.17 -1.50 -12.31
C PRO A 38 12.21 -0.25 -13.21
N ILE A 39 12.47 -0.41 -14.52
CA ILE A 39 12.49 0.72 -15.46
C ILE A 39 11.09 1.28 -15.72
N GLU A 40 10.07 0.42 -15.75
CA GLU A 40 8.67 0.83 -15.89
C GLU A 40 8.22 1.57 -14.64
N LEU A 41 8.55 1.05 -13.45
CA LEU A 41 8.27 1.72 -12.18
C LEU A 41 8.93 3.10 -12.12
N ARG A 42 10.16 3.25 -12.60
CA ARG A 42 10.85 4.54 -12.64
C ARG A 42 10.13 5.53 -13.55
N PHE A 43 9.71 5.09 -14.73
CA PHE A 43 8.93 5.89 -15.67
C PHE A 43 7.56 6.29 -15.09
N LEU A 44 6.81 5.33 -14.56
CA LEU A 44 5.50 5.57 -13.93
C LEU A 44 5.61 6.52 -12.74
N GLY A 45 6.68 6.41 -11.95
CA GLY A 45 7.00 7.37 -10.88
C GLY A 45 7.06 8.80 -11.39
N SER A 46 7.75 9.07 -12.51
CA SER A 46 7.79 10.40 -13.12
C SER A 46 6.43 10.88 -13.61
N CYS A 47 5.61 9.99 -14.19
CA CYS A 47 4.24 10.33 -14.59
C CYS A 47 3.35 10.69 -13.39
N LEU A 48 3.43 9.90 -12.31
CA LEU A 48 2.67 10.15 -11.08
C LEU A 48 3.09 11.46 -10.40
N GLU A 49 4.41 11.73 -10.36
CA GLU A 49 4.95 12.98 -9.82
C GLU A 49 4.43 14.19 -10.60
N ASP A 50 4.42 14.12 -11.93
CA ASP A 50 3.89 15.18 -12.79
C ASP A 50 2.40 15.45 -12.56
N LEU A 51 1.60 14.38 -12.46
CA LEU A 51 0.16 14.47 -12.18
C LEU A 51 -0.11 15.07 -10.79
N ALA A 52 0.65 14.65 -9.77
CA ALA A 52 0.47 15.07 -8.38
C ALA A 52 1.03 16.46 -8.08
N ARG A 53 1.98 16.97 -8.89
CA ARG A 53 2.69 18.24 -8.65
C ARG A 53 1.76 19.43 -8.39
N LYS A 54 0.56 19.41 -8.98
CA LYS A 54 -0.43 20.49 -8.87
C LYS A 54 -0.88 20.75 -7.43
N ASP A 55 -0.88 19.71 -6.60
CA ASP A 55 -1.40 19.77 -5.23
C ASP A 55 -0.28 19.89 -4.18
N TYR A 56 0.99 20.01 -4.59
CA TYR A 56 2.12 20.02 -3.65
C TYR A 56 2.07 21.21 -2.68
N HIS A 57 1.73 22.39 -3.19
CA HIS A 57 1.68 23.59 -2.36
C HIS A 57 0.57 23.53 -1.31
N SER A 58 -0.60 22.99 -1.67
CA SER A 58 -1.75 22.88 -0.75
C SER A 58 -1.55 21.77 0.29
N LEU A 59 -0.83 20.70 -0.05
CA LEU A 59 -0.63 19.54 0.82
C LEU A 59 0.63 19.61 1.69
N ARG A 60 1.54 20.57 1.44
CA ARG A 60 2.83 20.66 2.13
C ARG A 60 2.75 20.64 3.66
N ASP A 61 1.83 21.43 4.24
CA ASP A 61 1.68 21.47 5.70
C ASP A 61 1.13 20.15 6.26
N ALA A 62 0.27 19.48 5.50
CA ALA A 62 -0.26 18.17 5.87
C ALA A 62 0.83 17.09 5.77
N GLU A 63 1.70 17.15 4.76
CA GLU A 63 2.84 16.25 4.59
C GLU A 63 3.85 16.38 5.72
N ILE A 64 4.17 17.61 6.15
CA ILE A 64 5.05 17.85 7.31
C ILE A 64 4.49 17.16 8.56
N LYS A 65 3.19 17.34 8.83
CA LYS A 65 2.51 16.71 9.97
C LYS A 65 2.44 15.20 9.84
N ALA A 66 2.20 14.69 8.64
CA ALA A 66 2.14 13.25 8.34
C ALA A 66 3.46 12.54 8.62
N ASN A 67 4.57 13.27 8.55
CA ASN A 67 5.91 12.74 8.79
C ASN A 67 6.46 13.05 10.19
N ASN A 68 5.66 13.66 11.06
CA ASN A 68 6.02 13.96 12.44
C ASN A 68 5.23 13.07 13.42
N PRO A 69 5.89 12.11 14.11
CA PRO A 69 5.25 11.21 15.07
C PRO A 69 4.47 11.94 16.19
N ALA A 70 4.93 13.11 16.62
CA ALA A 70 4.28 13.89 17.67
C ALA A 70 2.92 14.43 17.21
N ASP A 71 2.83 14.94 15.99
CA ASP A 71 1.59 15.45 15.41
C ASP A 71 0.58 14.32 15.16
N LEU A 72 1.06 13.13 14.79
CA LEU A 72 0.24 11.94 14.58
C LEU A 72 -0.31 11.35 15.88
N SER A 73 0.40 11.50 17.00
CA SER A 73 0.00 10.93 18.29
C SER A 73 -1.34 11.47 18.81
N GLY A 74 -1.77 12.66 18.35
CA GLY A 74 -3.06 13.24 18.66
C GLY A 74 -4.24 12.64 17.88
N LEU A 75 -3.99 11.83 16.85
CA LEU A 75 -5.03 11.21 16.01
C LEU A 75 -5.43 9.84 16.58
N THR A 76 -6.15 9.81 17.69
CA THR A 76 -6.47 8.57 18.42
C THR A 76 -7.86 8.02 18.13
N ASN A 77 -8.86 8.89 17.94
CA ASN A 77 -10.25 8.46 17.78
C ASN A 77 -10.63 8.27 16.30
N ILE A 78 -10.46 7.06 15.78
CA ILE A 78 -10.75 6.72 14.38
C ILE A 78 -12.25 6.78 14.00
N THR A 79 -13.15 6.78 14.99
CA THR A 79 -14.60 6.90 14.73
C THR A 79 -15.00 8.34 14.42
N ASP A 80 -14.19 9.33 14.79
CA ASP A 80 -14.40 10.74 14.46
C ASP A 80 -14.07 10.99 12.99
N GLU A 81 -15.00 11.61 12.25
CA GLU A 81 -14.87 11.86 10.80
C GLU A 81 -13.67 12.77 10.47
N VAL A 82 -13.39 13.77 11.31
CA VAL A 82 -12.30 14.71 11.10
C VAL A 82 -10.96 14.02 11.33
N VAL A 83 -10.84 13.25 12.40
CA VAL A 83 -9.64 12.45 12.69
C VAL A 83 -9.39 11.43 11.59
N ARG A 84 -10.44 10.73 11.13
CA ARG A 84 -10.33 9.75 10.04
C ARG A 84 -9.90 10.37 8.72
N SER A 85 -10.45 11.53 8.36
CA SER A 85 -10.04 12.29 7.19
C SER A 85 -8.56 12.71 7.28
N LYS A 86 -8.11 13.14 8.47
CA LYS A 86 -6.69 13.44 8.71
C LYS A 86 -5.81 12.21 8.58
N LEU A 87 -6.22 11.06 9.12
CA LEU A 87 -5.48 9.80 9.00
C LEU A 87 -5.34 9.34 7.54
N LEU A 88 -6.39 9.48 6.73
CA LEU A 88 -6.33 9.21 5.29
C LEU A 88 -5.28 10.09 4.59
N VAL A 89 -5.33 11.40 4.84
CA VAL A 89 -4.35 12.35 4.29
C VAL A 89 -2.94 12.04 4.80
N SER A 90 -2.78 11.73 6.09
CA SER A 90 -1.49 11.39 6.67
C SER A 90 -0.90 10.12 6.06
N LEU A 91 -1.70 9.08 5.81
CA LEU A 91 -1.23 7.88 5.11
C LEU A 91 -0.84 8.14 3.66
N ALA A 92 -1.57 9.02 2.96
CA ALA A 92 -1.28 9.36 1.57
C ALA A 92 0.02 10.17 1.42
N LEU A 93 0.38 10.95 2.44
CA LEU A 93 1.55 11.84 2.46
C LEU A 93 2.71 11.30 3.32
N LEU A 94 2.59 10.10 3.86
CA LEU A 94 3.61 9.48 4.68
C LEU A 94 4.82 9.11 3.82
N GLY A 95 6.02 9.51 4.25
CA GLY A 95 7.27 9.14 3.60
C GLY A 95 7.47 7.63 3.60
N SER A 96 7.91 7.09 2.46
CA SER A 96 8.02 5.63 2.24
C SER A 96 8.98 4.90 3.20
N ASP A 97 9.91 5.62 3.81
CA ASP A 97 10.94 5.14 4.74
C ASP A 97 10.71 5.58 6.19
N ASN A 98 9.67 6.40 6.45
CA ASN A 98 9.39 6.95 7.77
C ASN A 98 8.69 5.93 8.69
N ARG A 99 9.46 4.96 9.18
CA ARG A 99 8.96 3.87 10.03
C ARG A 99 8.46 4.32 11.39
N GLU A 100 8.97 5.44 11.90
CA GLU A 100 8.58 5.97 13.20
C GLU A 100 7.13 6.51 13.15
N ALA A 101 6.85 7.39 12.19
CA ALA A 101 5.51 7.90 11.95
C ALA A 101 4.53 6.77 11.56
N ALA A 102 4.97 5.84 10.70
CA ALA A 102 4.21 4.64 10.37
C ALA A 102 3.87 3.80 11.63
N GLY A 103 4.80 3.72 12.58
CA GLY A 103 4.59 3.03 13.85
C GLY A 103 3.49 3.65 14.71
N VAL A 104 3.39 4.98 14.74
CA VAL A 104 2.30 5.69 15.43
C VAL A 104 0.96 5.40 14.75
N LEU A 105 0.89 5.57 13.43
CA LEU A 105 -0.32 5.26 12.65
C LEU A 105 -0.75 3.80 12.82
N TYR A 106 0.20 2.87 12.79
CA TYR A 106 -0.07 1.44 13.01
C TYR A 106 -0.78 1.22 14.35
N ARG A 107 -0.23 1.77 15.45
CA ARG A 107 -0.83 1.61 16.79
C ARG A 107 -2.23 2.19 16.86
N THR A 108 -2.47 3.35 16.24
CA THR A 108 -3.81 3.95 16.12
C THR A 108 -4.77 3.02 15.37
N LEU A 109 -4.34 2.46 14.23
CA LEU A 109 -5.17 1.60 13.38
C LEU A 109 -5.43 0.22 14.00
N THR A 110 -4.52 -0.29 14.83
CA THR A 110 -4.60 -1.63 15.42
C THR A 110 -4.94 -1.63 16.91
N HIS A 111 -5.52 -0.56 17.45
CA HIS A 111 -5.99 -0.59 18.83
C HIS A 111 -7.29 -1.44 18.90
N ILE A 112 -7.12 -2.73 19.25
CA ILE A 112 -8.06 -3.86 19.01
C ILE A 112 -9.44 -3.71 19.67
N ASP A 113 -9.55 -3.13 20.87
CA ASP A 113 -10.85 -3.08 21.59
C ASP A 113 -11.87 -2.11 20.96
N THR A 114 -11.39 -1.11 20.23
CA THR A 114 -12.20 -0.04 19.63
C THR A 114 -12.55 -0.30 18.18
N VAL A 115 -11.71 -1.03 17.45
CA VAL A 115 -11.80 -1.23 16.01
C VAL A 115 -12.98 -2.17 15.69
N ILE A 116 -12.98 -3.40 16.22
CA ILE A 116 -14.00 -4.41 15.92
C ILE A 116 -15.37 -4.08 16.54
N ASN A 117 -15.42 -3.61 17.79
CA ASN A 117 -16.68 -3.27 18.47
C ASN A 117 -17.35 -2.01 17.90
N ASN A 118 -16.59 -1.04 17.36
CA ASN A 118 -17.18 0.16 16.76
C ASN A 118 -17.48 0.00 15.27
N TYR A 119 -16.86 -0.90 14.51
CA TYR A 119 -17.21 -1.05 13.10
C TYR A 119 -18.69 -1.38 12.90
N GLY A 120 -19.27 -2.25 13.72
CA GLY A 120 -20.71 -2.54 13.67
C GLY A 120 -21.60 -1.33 13.99
N LEU A 121 -21.13 -0.34 14.77
CA LEU A 121 -21.90 0.85 15.18
C LEU A 121 -21.57 2.13 14.37
N ALA A 122 -20.39 2.22 13.78
CA ALA A 122 -19.89 3.38 13.02
C ALA A 122 -20.06 3.21 11.51
N LEU A 123 -20.15 1.97 11.01
CA LEU A 123 -20.41 1.67 9.59
C LEU A 123 -21.91 1.69 9.25
N ASN A 124 -22.66 2.65 9.81
CA ASN A 124 -24.09 2.82 9.54
C ASN A 124 -24.36 3.76 8.35
N ASP A 125 -23.32 4.41 7.81
CA ASP A 125 -23.38 5.27 6.63
C ASP A 125 -22.29 4.84 5.65
N GLY A 126 -22.68 4.58 4.39
CA GLY A 126 -21.79 4.06 3.34
C GLY A 126 -20.57 4.94 3.07
N ARG A 127 -20.62 6.24 3.39
CA ARG A 127 -19.43 7.11 3.35
C ARG A 127 -18.35 6.66 4.34
N THR A 128 -18.75 6.26 5.54
CA THR A 128 -17.82 5.86 6.60
C THR A 128 -17.16 4.52 6.25
N GLU A 129 -17.91 3.61 5.67
CA GLU A 129 -17.42 2.33 5.12
C GLU A 129 -16.31 2.55 4.10
N GLU A 130 -16.55 3.38 3.08
CA GLU A 130 -15.56 3.65 2.04
C GLU A 130 -14.27 4.25 2.61
N GLN A 131 -14.38 5.14 3.59
CA GLN A 131 -13.21 5.74 4.24
C GLN A 131 -12.40 4.69 5.02
N PHE A 132 -13.06 3.81 5.77
CA PHE A 132 -12.36 2.74 6.49
C PHE A 132 -11.71 1.74 5.54
N LEU A 133 -12.42 1.29 4.51
CA LEU A 133 -11.87 0.40 3.49
C LEU A 133 -10.64 1.03 2.83
N LEU A 134 -10.72 2.31 2.43
CA LEU A 134 -9.58 3.01 1.84
C LEU A 134 -8.41 3.15 2.81
N LEU A 135 -8.69 3.50 4.07
CA LEU A 135 -7.68 3.70 5.11
C LEU A 135 -6.86 2.42 5.34
N PHE A 136 -7.53 1.28 5.53
CA PHE A 136 -6.87 -0.02 5.73
C PHE A 136 -6.23 -0.55 4.44
N THR A 137 -6.80 -0.26 3.27
CA THR A 137 -6.19 -0.59 1.97
C THR A 137 -4.87 0.15 1.76
N MET A 138 -4.83 1.46 2.03
CA MET A 138 -3.59 2.23 1.92
C MET A 138 -2.57 1.75 2.96
N ALA A 139 -2.95 1.63 4.24
CA ALA A 139 -2.05 1.22 5.29
C ALA A 139 -1.43 -0.18 5.04
N SER A 140 -2.23 -1.13 4.57
CA SER A 140 -1.75 -2.50 4.29
C SER A 140 -0.82 -2.62 3.08
N ASN A 141 -0.85 -1.65 2.15
CA ASN A 141 0.05 -1.63 0.99
C ASN A 141 1.23 -0.65 1.17
N HIS A 142 1.12 0.31 2.08
CA HIS A 142 2.07 1.41 2.21
C HIS A 142 3.50 0.97 2.60
N PRO A 143 4.55 1.39 1.88
CA PRO A 143 5.94 0.88 2.03
C PRO A 143 6.57 1.12 3.40
N ALA A 144 6.18 2.18 4.12
CA ALA A 144 6.75 2.49 5.44
C ALA A 144 6.37 1.47 6.53
N PHE A 145 5.32 0.67 6.33
CA PHE A 145 4.96 -0.39 7.26
C PHE A 145 5.81 -1.64 7.00
N SER A 146 6.24 -2.28 8.08
CA SER A 146 6.89 -3.58 8.01
C SER A 146 5.94 -4.66 7.46
N PHE A 147 6.51 -5.75 6.96
CA PHE A 147 5.74 -6.90 6.48
C PHE A 147 4.72 -7.40 7.53
N HIS A 148 5.14 -7.51 8.78
CA HIS A 148 4.27 -7.95 9.87
C HIS A 148 3.10 -6.98 10.09
N GLN A 149 3.37 -5.67 10.14
CA GLN A 149 2.32 -4.66 10.29
C GLN A 149 1.33 -4.71 9.13
N LYS A 150 1.81 -4.84 7.89
CA LYS A 150 0.96 -5.01 6.71
C LYS A 150 0.06 -6.23 6.82
N GLN A 151 0.59 -7.36 7.28
CA GLN A 151 -0.19 -8.59 7.44
C GLN A 151 -1.34 -8.42 8.45
N VAL A 152 -1.07 -7.78 9.60
CA VAL A 152 -2.11 -7.49 10.60
C VAL A 152 -3.17 -6.54 10.03
N LEU A 153 -2.76 -5.47 9.35
CA LEU A 153 -3.68 -4.52 8.71
C LEU A 153 -4.54 -5.19 7.62
N ARG A 154 -3.99 -6.14 6.86
CA ARG A 154 -4.77 -6.94 5.88
C ARG A 154 -5.81 -7.83 6.56
N GLN A 155 -5.47 -8.43 7.70
CA GLN A 155 -6.44 -9.21 8.47
C GLN A 155 -7.60 -8.33 8.98
N GLN A 156 -7.28 -7.13 9.47
CA GLN A 156 -8.31 -6.15 9.87
C GLN A 156 -9.17 -5.71 8.69
N LEU A 157 -8.57 -5.46 7.52
CA LEU A 157 -9.33 -5.14 6.30
C LEU A 157 -10.31 -6.26 5.91
N SER A 158 -9.87 -7.52 5.97
CA SER A 158 -10.74 -8.68 5.70
C SER A 158 -11.93 -8.73 6.66
N GLN A 159 -11.70 -8.51 7.96
CA GLN A 159 -12.78 -8.49 8.96
C GLN A 159 -13.79 -7.38 8.67
N ILE A 160 -13.33 -6.19 8.28
CA ILE A 160 -14.21 -5.08 7.90
C ILE A 160 -15.05 -5.46 6.66
N GLN A 161 -14.45 -6.08 5.65
CA GLN A 161 -15.16 -6.53 4.46
C GLN A 161 -16.20 -7.62 4.77
N ASP A 162 -15.87 -8.55 5.67
CA ASP A 162 -16.78 -9.61 6.12
C ASP A 162 -18.00 -9.05 6.85
N ILE A 163 -17.80 -8.06 7.73
CA ILE A 163 -18.88 -7.34 8.43
C ILE A 163 -19.80 -6.65 7.42
N LEU A 164 -19.23 -6.07 6.36
CA LEU A 164 -19.96 -5.40 5.29
C LEU A 164 -20.55 -6.35 4.24
N GLN A 165 -20.37 -7.67 4.39
CA GLN A 165 -20.78 -8.69 3.42
C GLN A 165 -20.28 -8.43 1.99
N LEU A 166 -19.16 -7.70 1.83
CA LEU A 166 -18.59 -7.46 0.51
C LEU A 166 -17.89 -8.72 0.03
N PRO A 167 -18.15 -9.22 -1.19
CA PRO A 167 -17.43 -10.37 -1.71
C PRO A 167 -15.94 -10.03 -1.81
N SER A 168 -15.10 -10.79 -1.10
CA SER A 168 -13.62 -10.73 -1.06
C SER A 168 -12.94 -11.07 -2.40
N ALA A 169 -13.61 -10.82 -3.54
CA ALA A 169 -13.26 -11.34 -4.86
C ALA A 169 -11.89 -10.86 -5.40
N THR A 170 -11.17 -9.99 -4.69
CA THR A 170 -9.83 -9.54 -5.05
C THR A 170 -8.69 -10.07 -4.15
N LEU A 171 -8.97 -10.75 -3.04
CA LEU A 171 -7.94 -11.05 -2.02
C LEU A 171 -7.05 -12.28 -2.28
N ASN A 172 -7.31 -13.09 -3.31
CA ASN A 172 -6.58 -14.35 -3.51
C ASN A 172 -5.42 -14.31 -4.52
N LEU A 173 -5.06 -13.16 -5.10
CA LEU A 173 -4.00 -13.12 -6.13
C LEU A 173 -2.59 -12.75 -5.62
N ILE A 174 -2.44 -12.26 -4.38
CA ILE A 174 -1.17 -11.63 -3.93
C ILE A 174 -0.39 -12.41 -2.87
N THR A 175 -0.83 -13.60 -2.45
CA THR A 175 -0.09 -14.42 -1.48
C THR A 175 1.04 -15.26 -2.10
N ALA A 176 1.31 -15.14 -3.40
CA ALA A 176 2.27 -15.99 -4.10
C ALA A 176 3.42 -15.23 -4.79
N THR A 177 4.11 -14.31 -4.10
CA THR A 177 5.53 -13.98 -4.42
C THR A 177 6.17 -13.15 -3.30
N SER A 178 6.75 -13.83 -2.30
CA SER A 178 7.86 -13.26 -1.53
C SER A 178 8.75 -14.39 -1.01
N THR A 179 9.47 -15.02 -1.94
CA THR A 179 10.74 -15.70 -1.64
C THR A 179 11.76 -15.14 -2.61
N ARG A 180 12.49 -14.13 -2.15
CA ARG A 180 13.68 -13.60 -2.83
C ARG A 180 14.78 -14.66 -2.65
N PRO A 181 15.35 -15.28 -3.69
CA PRO A 181 16.57 -16.05 -3.52
C PRO A 181 17.73 -15.07 -3.36
N THR A 182 18.36 -15.08 -2.19
CA THR A 182 19.63 -14.40 -1.93
C THR A 182 20.73 -15.18 -2.65
N SER A 183 21.09 -14.79 -3.87
CA SER A 183 22.28 -15.34 -4.55
C SER A 183 23.52 -14.55 -4.12
N ALA A 184 24.40 -15.23 -3.39
CA ALA A 184 25.75 -14.79 -3.03
C ALA A 184 26.61 -14.44 -4.27
N PRO A 185 27.66 -13.61 -4.14
CA PRO A 185 28.50 -13.25 -5.27
C PRO A 185 29.39 -14.44 -5.68
N PRO A 186 29.76 -14.57 -6.97
CA PRO A 186 30.70 -15.61 -7.39
C PRO A 186 32.08 -15.29 -6.81
N THR A 187 32.61 -16.23 -6.02
CA THR A 187 33.96 -16.21 -5.52
C THR A 187 34.90 -16.66 -6.64
N CYS A 188 35.76 -15.76 -7.13
CA CYS A 188 36.87 -16.14 -8.01
C CYS A 188 37.86 -17.02 -7.23
N PRO A 189 38.28 -18.19 -7.72
CA PRO A 189 39.41 -18.89 -7.14
C PRO A 189 40.70 -18.23 -7.63
N ALA A 190 41.38 -17.54 -6.72
CA ALA A 190 42.81 -17.29 -6.84
C ALA A 190 43.52 -18.65 -6.74
N THR A 191 44.26 -19.03 -7.79
CA THR A 191 45.31 -20.04 -7.65
C THR A 191 46.64 -19.40 -7.99
N LEU A 192 47.55 -19.57 -7.02
CA LEU A 192 48.86 -18.98 -6.88
C LEU A 192 49.91 -19.77 -7.69
N SER A 193 50.97 -19.04 -8.07
CA SER A 193 52.38 -19.47 -8.00
C SER A 193 53.09 -20.04 -9.24
N ALA A 194 53.90 -19.15 -9.84
CA ALA A 194 55.37 -19.17 -9.88
C ALA A 194 56.18 -20.16 -10.75
N ALA A 195 57.12 -19.51 -11.46
CA ALA A 195 58.54 -19.85 -11.64
C ALA A 195 58.99 -20.81 -12.76
N ALA A 196 59.68 -20.22 -13.74
CA ALA A 196 60.97 -20.61 -14.35
C ALA A 196 61.11 -19.79 -15.65
N GLY A 197 62.22 -19.20 -16.07
CA GLY A 197 63.63 -19.36 -15.78
C GLY A 197 64.37 -18.96 -17.07
N THR A 198 65.24 -17.96 -16.96
CA THR A 198 66.47 -17.72 -17.75
C THR A 198 66.57 -18.24 -19.20
N ARG A 199 66.64 -17.32 -20.17
CA ARG A 199 67.83 -17.07 -21.01
C ARG A 199 67.61 -15.90 -21.96
#